data_AF-A0A7L1KY33-F1
#
_entry.id   AF-A0A7L1KY33-F1
#
_cell.length_a   1.000
_cell.length_b   1.000
_cell.length_c   1.000
_cell.angle_alpha   90.00
_cell.angle_beta   90.00
_cell.angle_gamma   90.00
#
_symmetry.space_group_name_H-M   'P 1'
#
loop_
_entity.id
_entity.type
_entity.pdbx_description
1 polymer ?
#
loop_
_entity_poly.entity_id
_entity_poly.type
_entity_poly.pdbx_seq_one_letter_code
_entity_poly.pdbx_strand_id
1 'polypeptide(L)'
;RPQPVPAAALRDREAADRSSPGHDAETGGGPAVAGRPRTKFSAAQLQELERSFREQRYIGASEKRRLAAVLNLSQSQIKTWFQNRRMKFKRQTQDAR
;
A
#
# COMPACT_ATOMS: atom_id res chain seq x y z
N ARG A 1 11.53 -32.90 34.00
CA ARG A 1 10.05 -32.88 33.82
C ARG A 1 9.61 -31.42 33.79
N PRO A 2 9.34 -30.84 32.61
CA PRO A 2 8.93 -29.43 32.51
C PRO A 2 7.44 -29.26 32.89
N GLN A 3 7.14 -28.13 33.52
CA GLN A 3 5.84 -27.74 34.09
C GLN A 3 4.79 -27.42 33.00
N PRO A 4 3.48 -27.58 33.28
CA PRO A 4 2.40 -27.32 32.34
C PRO A 4 2.09 -25.81 32.20
N VAL A 5 1.71 -25.37 31.00
CA VAL A 5 1.17 -24.03 30.75
C VAL A 5 -0.33 -23.96 31.07
N PRO A 6 -0.83 -22.92 31.75
CA PRO A 6 -2.26 -22.73 31.93
C PRO A 6 -2.88 -22.05 30.70
N ALA A 7 -3.94 -22.66 30.18
CA ALA A 7 -4.87 -22.05 29.24
C ALA A 7 -5.96 -21.28 30.00
N ALA A 8 -6.15 -19.99 29.67
CA ALA A 8 -7.46 -19.32 29.52
C ALA A 8 -7.39 -17.80 29.80
N ALA A 9 -8.22 -17.08 29.03
CA ALA A 9 -8.72 -15.71 29.27
C ALA A 9 -7.68 -14.58 29.11
N LEU A 10 -7.91 -13.49 28.37
CA LEU A 10 -9.14 -12.84 27.93
C LEU A 10 -8.79 -12.04 26.67
N ARG A 11 -9.62 -12.16 25.63
CA ARG A 11 -9.60 -11.25 24.48
C ARG A 11 -10.17 -9.93 24.95
N ASP A 12 -9.33 -8.93 25.19
CA ASP A 12 -9.81 -7.56 25.34
C ASP A 12 -9.70 -6.82 24.02
N ARG A 13 -10.87 -6.44 23.53
CA ARG A 13 -11.16 -5.95 22.19
C ARG A 13 -11.78 -4.58 22.41
N GLU A 14 -10.96 -3.56 22.62
CA GLU A 14 -11.47 -2.19 22.78
C GLU A 14 -11.44 -1.46 21.44
N ALA A 15 -12.63 -1.05 21.02
CA ALA A 15 -12.91 -0.32 19.81
C ALA A 15 -12.82 1.19 20.08
N ALA A 16 -12.01 1.90 19.30
CA ALA A 16 -12.11 3.35 19.16
C ALA A 16 -12.49 3.67 17.71
N ASP A 17 -13.78 3.92 17.54
CA ASP A 17 -14.46 4.77 16.58
C ASP A 17 -13.60 5.42 15.47
N ARG A 18 -13.81 4.98 14.22
CA ARG A 18 -13.84 5.91 13.10
C ARG A 18 -14.87 5.44 12.09
N SER A 19 -16.00 6.12 12.14
CA SER A 19 -17.21 5.95 11.34
C SER A 19 -16.91 5.57 9.88
N SER A 20 -17.43 4.43 9.44
CA SER A 20 -17.59 4.09 8.02
C SER A 20 -19.09 4.10 7.73
N PRO A 21 -19.58 4.91 6.77
CA PRO A 21 -20.99 4.86 6.39
C PRO A 21 -21.27 3.53 5.69
N GLY A 22 -22.39 2.93 6.07
CA GLY A 22 -22.86 1.64 5.60
C GLY A 22 -22.98 1.55 4.09
N HIS A 23 -22.70 0.36 3.57
CA HIS A 23 -23.37 -0.14 2.38
C HIS A 23 -23.97 -1.49 2.74
N ASP A 24 -25.22 -1.60 2.33
CA ASP A 24 -26.27 -2.45 2.82
C ASP A 24 -26.30 -3.76 2.03
N ALA A 25 -27.00 -4.76 2.59
CA ALA A 25 -27.50 -5.97 1.94
C ALA A 25 -26.43 -7.01 1.51
N GLU A 26 -26.20 -8.05 2.31
CA GLU A 26 -26.97 -9.31 2.34
C GLU A 26 -26.52 -10.37 1.30
N THR A 27 -26.14 -11.53 1.87
CA THR A 27 -26.30 -12.88 1.30
C THR A 27 -25.24 -13.39 0.30
N GLY A 28 -24.67 -14.54 0.66
CA GLY A 28 -24.30 -15.59 -0.31
C GLY A 28 -22.82 -15.91 -0.40
N GLY A 29 -22.45 -17.14 -0.07
CA GLY A 29 -21.07 -17.64 -0.15
C GLY A 29 -20.50 -17.69 -1.57
N GLY A 30 -19.18 -17.49 -1.70
CA GLY A 30 -18.44 -17.64 -2.96
C GLY A 30 -17.03 -17.03 -2.88
N PRO A 31 -16.06 -17.53 -3.67
CA PRO A 31 -14.70 -17.84 -3.20
C PRO A 31 -13.68 -16.70 -3.39
N ALA A 32 -12.59 -16.79 -2.62
CA ALA A 32 -11.29 -16.14 -2.82
C ALA A 32 -11.34 -14.66 -3.19
N VAL A 33 -10.96 -13.80 -2.24
CA VAL A 33 -10.60 -12.39 -2.46
C VAL A 33 -9.58 -12.29 -3.60
N ALA A 34 -10.06 -12.18 -4.83
CA ALA A 34 -9.27 -11.89 -6.00
C ALA A 34 -8.77 -10.45 -5.82
N GLY A 35 -7.62 -10.33 -5.16
CA GLY A 35 -6.96 -9.05 -4.95
C GLY A 35 -6.88 -8.29 -6.26
N ARG A 36 -7.12 -6.97 -6.21
CA ARG A 36 -7.14 -6.09 -7.39
C ARG A 36 -6.06 -6.53 -8.40
N PRO A 37 -6.43 -6.78 -9.67
CA PRO A 37 -5.50 -7.28 -10.67
C PRO A 37 -4.27 -6.39 -10.71
N ARG A 38 -3.09 -7.01 -10.61
CA ARG A 38 -1.81 -6.29 -10.61
C ARG A 38 -1.60 -5.64 -11.96
N THR A 39 -1.89 -4.34 -12.06
CA THR A 39 -1.56 -3.55 -13.24
C THR A 39 -0.05 -3.36 -13.32
N LYS A 40 0.57 -3.71 -14.46
CA LYS A 40 1.95 -3.31 -14.77
C LYS A 40 1.94 -1.89 -15.35
N PHE A 41 2.85 -1.05 -14.90
CA PHE A 41 3.07 0.27 -15.50
C PHE A 41 3.80 0.12 -16.84
N SER A 42 3.50 0.98 -17.81
CA SER A 42 4.23 1.04 -19.07
C SER A 42 5.64 1.57 -18.87
N ALA A 43 6.54 1.34 -19.83
CA ALA A 43 7.91 1.85 -19.77
C ALA A 43 7.95 3.38 -19.65
N ALA A 44 7.12 4.09 -20.42
CA ALA A 44 7.02 5.55 -20.36
C ALA A 44 6.55 6.04 -18.97
N GLN A 45 5.55 5.36 -18.37
CA GLN A 45 5.10 5.68 -17.01
C GLN A 45 6.21 5.48 -15.98
N LEU A 46 6.98 4.39 -16.09
CA LEU A 46 8.10 4.13 -15.18
C LEU A 46 9.20 5.18 -15.33
N GLN A 47 9.56 5.56 -16.55
CA GLN A 47 10.58 6.57 -16.80
C GLN A 47 10.22 7.92 -16.17
N GLU A 48 8.96 8.36 -16.31
CA GLU A 48 8.48 9.60 -15.70
C GLU A 48 8.53 9.52 -14.16
N LEU A 49 8.03 8.43 -13.59
CA LEU A 49 8.05 8.20 -12.14
C LEU A 49 9.49 8.18 -11.59
N GLU A 50 10.42 7.56 -12.31
CA GLU A 50 11.84 7.53 -11.95
C GLU A 50 12.51 8.89 -12.09
N ARG A 51 12.16 9.68 -13.12
CA ARG A 51 12.62 11.06 -13.26
C ARG A 51 12.23 11.88 -12.04
N SER A 52 10.95 11.93 -11.71
CA SER A 52 10.48 12.66 -10.52
C SER A 52 11.08 12.13 -9.21
N PHE A 53 11.31 10.82 -9.09
CA PHE A 53 11.94 10.24 -7.90
C PHE A 53 13.40 10.67 -7.71
N ARG A 54 14.16 10.83 -8.80
CA ARG A 54 15.54 11.32 -8.75
C ARG A 54 15.61 12.76 -8.25
N GLU A 55 14.65 13.59 -8.64
CA GLU A 55 14.52 14.97 -8.17
C GLU A 55 14.06 15.02 -6.71
N GLN A 56 13.00 14.27 -6.37
CA GLN A 56 12.40 14.29 -5.05
C GLN A 56 11.97 12.88 -4.60
N ARG A 57 12.66 12.35 -3.60
CA ARG A 57 12.40 10.99 -3.04
C ARG A 57 11.02 10.86 -2.37
N TYR A 58 10.39 11.99 -2.00
CA TYR A 58 9.11 12.07 -1.29
C TYR A 58 8.23 13.15 -1.92
N ILE A 59 7.21 12.78 -2.68
CA ILE A 59 6.31 13.77 -3.30
C ILE A 59 5.16 14.21 -2.39
N GLY A 60 4.79 15.49 -2.49
CA GLY A 60 3.64 16.07 -1.80
C GLY A 60 2.30 15.79 -2.49
N ALA A 61 1.21 16.34 -1.95
CA ALA A 61 -0.14 16.16 -2.50
C ALA A 61 -0.30 16.77 -3.90
N SER A 62 0.25 17.96 -4.14
CA SER A 62 0.16 18.66 -5.42
C SER A 62 0.87 17.89 -6.53
N GLU A 63 2.12 17.46 -6.31
CA GLU A 63 2.89 16.72 -7.32
C GLU A 63 2.29 15.34 -7.59
N LYS A 64 1.77 14.68 -6.55
CA LYS A 64 1.02 13.42 -6.71
C LYS A 64 -0.20 13.60 -7.63
N ARG A 65 -0.92 14.72 -7.49
CA ARG A 65 -2.09 15.03 -8.32
C ARG A 65 -1.67 15.30 -9.77
N ARG A 66 -0.56 16.02 -9.97
CA ARG A 66 0.02 16.28 -11.30
C ARG A 66 0.43 14.98 -12.01
N LEU A 67 1.22 14.14 -11.36
CA LEU A 67 1.69 12.87 -11.94
C LEU A 67 0.53 11.90 -12.22
N ALA A 68 -0.48 11.87 -11.36
CA ALA A 68 -1.69 11.08 -11.59
C ALA A 68 -2.39 11.48 -12.89
N ALA A 69 -2.55 12.78 -13.14
CA ALA A 69 -3.17 13.30 -14.36
C ALA A 69 -2.30 13.02 -15.61
N VAL A 70 -1.00 13.30 -15.55
CA VAL A 70 -0.09 13.13 -16.69
C VAL A 70 0.08 11.67 -17.08
N LEU A 71 0.14 10.75 -16.11
CA LEU A 71 0.40 9.33 -16.35
C LEU A 71 -0.88 8.50 -16.48
N ASN A 72 -2.05 9.13 -16.35
CA ASN A 72 -3.35 8.48 -16.29
C ASN A 72 -3.39 7.36 -15.23
N LEU A 73 -2.88 7.66 -14.04
CA LEU A 73 -2.82 6.76 -12.88
C LEU A 73 -3.58 7.36 -11.70
N SER A 74 -4.03 6.53 -10.77
CA SER A 74 -4.62 7.04 -9.52
C SER A 74 -3.54 7.56 -8.57
N GLN A 75 -3.88 8.57 -7.75
CA GLN A 75 -3.02 9.07 -6.69
C GLN A 75 -2.55 7.96 -5.72
N SER A 76 -3.37 6.92 -5.53
CA SER A 76 -3.02 5.74 -4.72
C SER A 76 -1.92 4.90 -5.38
N GLN A 77 -2.00 4.67 -6.69
CA GLN A 77 -0.94 3.98 -7.45
C GLN A 77 0.38 4.76 -7.39
N ILE A 78 0.33 6.09 -7.55
CA ILE A 78 1.52 6.94 -7.41
C ILE A 78 2.10 6.80 -5.99
N LYS A 79 1.27 6.91 -4.95
CA LYS A 79 1.69 6.74 -3.54
C LYS A 79 2.40 5.39 -3.34
N THR A 80 1.78 4.30 -3.78
CA THR A 80 2.31 2.94 -3.63
C THR A 80 3.61 2.76 -4.41
N TRP A 81 3.71 3.29 -5.63
CA TRP A 81 4.94 3.25 -6.40
C TRP A 81 6.08 3.97 -5.68
N PHE A 82 5.85 5.19 -5.17
CA PHE A 82 6.87 5.94 -4.42
C PHE A 82 7.27 5.26 -3.10
N GLN A 83 6.35 4.56 -2.44
CA GLN A 83 6.69 3.74 -1.27
C GLN A 83 7.60 2.57 -1.67
N ASN A 84 7.22 1.81 -2.69
CA ASN A 84 8.01 0.68 -3.20
C ASN A 84 9.39 1.13 -3.70
N ARG A 85 9.45 2.28 -4.39
CA ARG A 85 10.70 2.81 -4.94
C ARG A 85 11.70 3.18 -3.84
N ARG A 86 11.23 3.82 -2.75
CA ARG A 86 12.06 4.13 -1.56
C ARG A 86 12.56 2.86 -0.88
N MET A 87 11.72 1.84 -0.74
CA MET A 87 12.14 0.55 -0.16
C MET A 87 13.24 -0.10 -0.99
N LYS A 88 13.10 -0.11 -2.33
CA LYS A 88 14.14 -0.60 -3.24
C LYS A 88 15.44 0.21 -3.09
N PHE A 89 15.34 1.54 -3.06
CA PHE A 89 16.51 2.42 -2.88
C PHE A 89 17.23 2.15 -1.57
N LYS A 90 16.50 2.05 -0.45
CA LYS A 90 17.07 1.73 0.86
C LYS A 90 17.81 0.39 0.84
N ARG A 91 17.19 -0.65 0.25
CA ARG A 91 17.83 -1.96 0.13
C ARG A 91 19.12 -1.87 -0.69
N GLN A 92 19.10 -1.18 -1.82
CA GLN A 92 20.29 -1.00 -2.66
C GLN A 92 21.41 -0.25 -1.94
N THR A 93 21.09 0.74 -1.10
CA THR A 93 22.10 1.46 -0.30
C THR A 93 22.67 0.62 0.86
N GLN A 94 21.87 -0.30 1.42
CA GLN A 94 22.32 -1.19 2.50
C GLN A 94 23.11 -2.40 1.98
N ASP A 95 22.75 -2.92 0.81
CA ASP A 95 23.44 -4.04 0.16
C ASP A 95 24.80 -3.62 -0.44
N ALA A 96 24.95 -2.33 -0.73
CA ALA A 96 26.20 -1.74 -1.21
C ALA A 96 27.21 -1.40 -0.10
N ARG A 97 26.92 -1.77 1.15
CA ARG A 97 27.76 -1.50 2.33
C ARG A 97 28.12 -2.81 3.01
#